data_AF-A0A2S2QZR7-F1
#
_entry.id   AF-A0A2S2QZR7-F1
#
_cell.length_a   1.000
_cell.length_b   1.000
_cell.length_c   1.000
_cell.angle_alpha   90.00
_cell.angle_beta   90.00
_cell.angle_gamma   90.00
#
_symmetry.space_group_name_H-M   'P 1'
#
loop_
_entity.id
_entity.type
_entity.pdbx_description
1 polymer ?
#
loop_
_entity_poly.entity_id
_entity_poly.type
_entity_poly.pdbx_seq_one_letter_code
_entity_poly.pdbx_strand_id
1 'polypeptide(L)'
;MFHQIPKWVVFFWKIFSIMGIDHNKWQVIYSTLLIISCILNFYYTPEIICVLDKYCDNSVSTLIKGMFVRIVAITGFFSRVVLLFKGKINLVKYKENMDAFHAFTPMTSSDIDGLNRFSCRVILCCILLTVPVNFARLWILWDLIQNTVVFVALSYIQNFSMYCIETHFIVLCFILYQKFAGINKDLLTLKINTVMR
;
A
#
# COMPACT_ATOMS: atom_id res chain seq x y z
N MET A 1 16.77 0.65 -11.92
CA MET A 1 15.31 0.94 -11.87
C MET A 1 14.91 1.96 -10.79
N PHE A 2 15.08 1.69 -9.49
CA PHE A 2 14.66 2.60 -8.41
C PHE A 2 15.42 3.94 -8.31
N HIS A 3 16.57 4.07 -8.99
CA HIS A 3 17.32 5.33 -9.04
C HIS A 3 16.67 6.41 -9.91
N GLN A 4 15.71 6.03 -10.77
CA GLN A 4 15.03 6.95 -11.70
C GLN A 4 13.75 7.56 -11.11
N ILE A 5 13.26 7.00 -10.00
CA ILE A 5 12.10 7.47 -9.24
C ILE A 5 12.57 8.59 -8.28
N PRO A 6 11.74 9.63 -7.99
CA PRO A 6 12.15 10.70 -7.10
C PRO A 6 12.58 10.15 -5.74
N LYS A 7 13.71 10.64 -5.22
CA LYS A 7 14.29 10.14 -3.96
C LYS A 7 13.29 10.16 -2.80
N TRP A 8 12.41 11.17 -2.75
CA TRP A 8 11.38 11.30 -1.72
C TRP A 8 10.28 10.22 -1.83
N VAL A 9 9.91 9.82 -3.05
CA VAL A 9 8.94 8.74 -3.30
C VAL A 9 9.52 7.40 -2.86
N VAL A 10 10.78 7.14 -3.22
CA VAL A 10 11.49 5.93 -2.78
C VAL A 10 11.65 5.91 -1.26
N PHE A 11 11.97 7.05 -0.66
CA PHE A 11 12.06 7.18 0.80
C PHE A 11 10.72 6.93 1.49
N PHE A 12 9.63 7.51 0.97
CA PHE A 12 8.28 7.28 1.44
C PHE A 12 7.93 5.79 1.45
N TRP A 13 8.18 5.07 0.35
CA TRP A 13 7.96 3.63 0.32
C TRP A 13 8.93 2.86 1.20
N LYS A 14 10.21 3.24 1.30
CA LYS A 14 11.15 2.55 2.20
C LYS A 14 10.69 2.57 3.66
N ILE A 15 10.05 3.67 4.09
CA ILE A 15 9.50 3.81 5.44
C ILE A 15 8.17 3.06 5.57
N PHE A 16 7.23 3.29 4.66
CA PHE A 16 5.82 2.89 4.87
C PHE A 16 5.38 1.65 4.09
N SER A 17 6.06 1.33 2.99
CA SER A 17 5.77 0.20 2.11
C SER A 17 6.80 -0.90 2.32
N ILE A 18 6.38 -1.97 2.98
CA ILE A 18 7.21 -3.14 3.36
C ILE A 18 7.78 -3.90 2.14
N MET A 19 7.43 -3.48 0.92
CA MET A 19 7.94 -4.02 -0.35
C MET A 19 9.32 -3.47 -0.76
N GLY A 20 10.21 -3.25 0.20
CA GLY A 20 11.60 -2.89 -0.09
C GLY A 20 12.41 -4.08 -0.58
N ILE A 21 13.19 -3.90 -1.65
CA ILE A 21 14.18 -4.91 -2.10
C ILE A 21 15.35 -4.99 -1.13
N ASP A 22 15.74 -3.87 -0.53
CA ASP A 22 16.84 -3.81 0.44
C ASP A 22 16.36 -4.38 1.77
N HIS A 23 17.04 -5.42 2.26
CA HIS A 23 16.65 -6.11 3.49
C HIS A 23 16.80 -5.18 4.69
N ASN A 24 15.71 -4.54 5.11
CA ASN A 24 15.71 -3.64 6.24
C ASN A 24 15.05 -4.31 7.45
N LYS A 25 15.82 -4.52 8.53
CA LYS A 25 15.31 -5.08 9.80
C LYS A 25 14.09 -4.31 10.31
N TRP A 26 14.05 -3.00 10.08
CA TRP A 26 12.92 -2.13 10.43
C TRP A 26 11.61 -2.54 9.76
N GLN A 27 11.62 -3.02 8.52
CA GLN A 27 10.41 -3.44 7.81
C GLN A 27 9.81 -4.71 8.40
N VAL A 28 10.66 -5.64 8.83
CA VAL A 28 10.22 -6.87 9.52
C VAL A 28 9.63 -6.51 10.87
N ILE A 29 10.33 -5.69 11.67
CA ILE A 29 9.85 -5.23 12.98
C ILE A 29 8.49 -4.52 12.83
N TYR A 30 8.39 -3.59 11.88
CA TYR A 30 7.17 -2.84 11.62
C TYR A 30 6.02 -3.76 11.16
N SER A 31 6.29 -4.74 10.29
CA SER A 31 5.29 -5.73 9.88
C SER A 31 4.79 -6.57 11.05
N THR A 32 5.70 -7.02 11.92
CA THR A 32 5.35 -7.81 13.10
C THR A 32 4.50 -7.00 14.08
N LEU A 33 4.83 -5.72 14.30
CA LEU A 33 4.00 -4.81 15.12
C LEU A 33 2.60 -4.61 14.52
N LEU A 34 2.49 -4.51 13.19
CA LEU A 34 1.19 -4.43 12.51
C LEU A 34 0.38 -5.73 12.64
N ILE A 35 1.03 -6.89 12.57
CA ILE A 35 0.39 -8.19 12.78
C ILE A 35 -0.15 -8.32 14.21
N ILE A 36 0.66 -7.95 15.22
CA ILE A 36 0.24 -7.97 16.63
C ILE A 36 -0.94 -7.02 16.84
N SER A 37 -0.87 -5.81 16.28
CA SER A 37 -1.98 -4.86 16.41
C SER A 37 -3.25 -5.34 15.69
N CYS A 38 -3.18 -6.15 14.62
CA CYS A 38 -4.38 -6.76 14.03
C CYS A 38 -5.06 -7.73 15.00
N ILE A 39 -4.27 -8.55 15.72
CA ILE A 39 -4.79 -9.48 16.72
C ILE A 39 -5.43 -8.71 17.88
N LEU A 40 -4.77 -7.64 18.37
CA LEU A 40 -5.30 -6.78 19.41
C LEU A 40 -6.60 -6.11 18.96
N ASN A 41 -6.64 -5.52 17.76
CA ASN A 41 -7.84 -4.92 17.21
C ASN A 41 -8.98 -5.93 17.14
N PHE A 42 -8.73 -7.14 16.65
CA PHE A 42 -9.76 -8.18 16.59
C PHE A 42 -10.36 -8.53 17.97
N TYR A 43 -9.49 -8.66 18.98
CA TYR A 43 -9.90 -9.02 20.34
C TYR A 43 -10.65 -7.89 21.06
N TYR A 44 -10.16 -6.65 20.97
CA TYR A 44 -10.73 -5.50 21.68
C TYR A 44 -11.86 -4.78 20.93
N THR A 45 -12.09 -5.09 19.64
CA THR A 45 -13.22 -4.54 18.85
C THR A 45 -14.57 -4.53 19.58
N PRO A 46 -15.06 -5.63 20.18
CA PRO A 46 -16.38 -5.64 20.81
C PRO A 46 -16.47 -4.67 22.00
N GLU A 47 -15.42 -4.57 22.82
CA GLU A 47 -15.35 -3.65 23.95
C GLU A 47 -15.33 -2.20 23.46
N ILE A 48 -14.47 -1.89 22.47
CA ILE A 48 -14.35 -0.55 21.88
C ILE A 48 -15.67 -0.07 21.30
N ILE A 49 -16.39 -0.93 20.58
CA ILE A 49 -17.66 -0.57 19.94
C ILE A 49 -18.78 -0.39 20.95
N CYS A 50 -18.79 -1.20 22.01
CA CYS A 50 -19.69 -1.05 23.14
C CYS A 50 -19.52 0.34 23.80
N VAL A 51 -18.28 0.77 24.05
CA VAL A 51 -18.00 2.12 24.57
C VAL A 51 -18.38 3.21 23.55
N LEU A 52 -18.18 2.98 22.25
CA LEU A 52 -18.52 3.96 21.20
C LEU A 52 -20.03 4.19 21.05
N ASP A 53 -20.84 3.13 21.13
CA ASP A 53 -22.30 3.20 20.99
C ASP A 53 -23.00 3.55 22.33
N LYS A 54 -22.25 3.78 23.42
CA LYS A 54 -22.70 4.14 24.79
C LYS A 54 -23.61 3.14 25.51
N TYR A 55 -24.42 2.35 24.81
CA TYR A 55 -25.47 1.53 25.40
C TYR A 55 -25.32 0.03 25.13
N CYS A 56 -24.37 -0.39 24.29
CA CYS A 56 -24.08 -1.82 24.04
C CYS A 56 -25.35 -2.65 23.72
N ASP A 57 -26.32 -2.03 23.06
CA ASP A 57 -27.69 -2.55 22.89
C ASP A 57 -27.77 -3.76 21.94
N ASN A 58 -26.64 -4.32 21.51
CA ASN A 58 -26.54 -5.33 20.46
C ASN A 58 -27.38 -5.01 19.22
N SER A 59 -27.55 -3.71 18.94
CA SER A 59 -28.30 -3.26 17.78
C SER A 59 -27.64 -3.77 16.51
N VAL A 60 -28.42 -3.92 15.43
CA VAL A 60 -27.90 -4.32 14.12
C VAL A 60 -26.76 -3.40 13.66
N SER A 61 -26.84 -2.10 13.99
CA SER A 61 -25.78 -1.12 13.71
C SER A 61 -24.48 -1.45 14.44
N THR A 62 -24.55 -1.71 15.75
CA THR A 62 -23.41 -2.09 16.60
C THR A 62 -22.75 -3.38 16.10
N LEU A 63 -23.57 -4.36 15.71
CA LEU A 63 -23.11 -5.65 15.18
C LEU A 63 -22.40 -5.49 13.83
N ILE A 64 -22.96 -4.70 12.91
CA ILE A 64 -22.35 -4.42 11.60
C ILE A 64 -21.01 -3.69 11.76
N LYS A 65 -20.94 -2.66 12.62
CA LYS A 65 -19.69 -1.94 12.93
C LYS A 65 -18.62 -2.90 13.44
N GLY A 66 -18.99 -3.84 14.33
CA GLY A 66 -18.06 -4.83 14.89
C GLY A 66 -17.58 -5.86 13.91
N MET A 67 -18.46 -6.38 13.06
CA MET A 67 -18.06 -7.29 12.00
C MET A 67 -17.12 -6.62 11.00
N PHE A 68 -17.40 -5.37 10.62
CA PHE A 68 -16.54 -4.63 9.69
C PHE A 68 -15.11 -4.49 10.21
N VAL A 69 -14.93 -4.01 11.45
CA VAL A 69 -13.59 -3.84 12.04
C VAL A 69 -12.84 -5.18 12.16
N ARG A 70 -13.53 -6.24 12.56
CA ARG A 70 -12.95 -7.58 12.65
C ARG A 70 -12.54 -8.15 11.29
N ILE A 71 -13.35 -7.97 10.25
CA ILE A 71 -13.02 -8.39 8.88
C ILE A 71 -11.77 -7.64 8.40
N VAL A 72 -11.70 -6.32 8.63
CA VAL A 72 -10.52 -5.52 8.28
C VAL A 72 -9.27 -6.00 9.02
N ALA A 73 -9.38 -6.34 10.31
CA ALA A 73 -8.27 -6.87 11.08
C ALA A 73 -7.78 -8.24 10.54
N ILE A 74 -8.71 -9.13 10.18
CA ILE A 74 -8.39 -10.45 9.59
C ILE A 74 -7.72 -10.28 8.22
N THR A 75 -8.30 -9.49 7.32
CA THR A 75 -7.74 -9.28 5.98
C THR A 75 -6.38 -8.60 6.05
N GLY A 76 -6.22 -7.61 6.95
CA GLY A 76 -4.94 -6.97 7.25
C GLY A 76 -3.90 -7.97 7.75
N PHE A 77 -4.26 -8.86 8.68
CA PHE A 77 -3.38 -9.92 9.17
C PHE A 77 -2.90 -10.82 8.03
N PHE A 78 -3.82 -11.40 7.26
CA PHE A 78 -3.45 -12.32 6.17
C PHE A 78 -2.63 -11.64 5.08
N SER A 79 -3.01 -10.41 4.70
CA SER A 79 -2.24 -9.62 3.73
C SER A 79 -0.78 -9.45 4.17
N ARG A 80 -0.54 -9.09 5.44
CA ARG A 80 0.82 -8.90 5.97
C ARG A 80 1.62 -10.19 6.04
N VAL A 81 0.99 -11.27 6.47
CA VAL A 81 1.59 -12.60 6.49
C VAL A 81 2.02 -13.01 5.08
N VAL A 82 1.12 -12.89 4.10
CA VAL A 82 1.41 -13.22 2.70
C VAL A 82 2.55 -12.35 2.14
N LEU A 83 2.56 -11.05 2.44
CA LEU A 83 3.63 -10.15 2.00
C LEU A 83 4.99 -10.49 2.61
N LEU A 84 5.04 -10.87 3.89
CA LEU A 84 6.29 -11.29 4.53
C LEU A 84 6.86 -12.58 3.93
N PHE A 85 6.00 -13.58 3.67
CA PHE A 85 6.43 -14.88 3.15
C PHE A 85 6.68 -14.88 1.65
N LYS A 86 5.72 -14.39 0.86
CA LYS A 86 5.76 -14.45 -0.62
C LYS A 86 6.26 -13.17 -1.26
N GLY A 87 6.05 -12.01 -0.61
CA GLY A 87 6.41 -10.71 -1.16
C GLY A 87 7.89 -10.64 -1.52
N LYS A 88 8.78 -11.12 -0.64
CA LYS A 88 10.23 -11.10 -0.88
C LYS A 88 10.65 -11.87 -2.13
N ILE A 89 10.24 -13.13 -2.25
CA ILE A 89 10.65 -14.00 -3.36
C ILE A 89 10.15 -13.41 -4.69
N ASN A 90 8.89 -12.96 -4.71
CA ASN A 90 8.29 -12.41 -5.91
C ASN A 90 8.86 -11.04 -6.28
N LEU A 91 9.20 -10.17 -5.32
CA LEU A 91 9.84 -8.88 -5.59
C LEU A 91 11.26 -9.01 -6.12
N VAL A 92 12.05 -9.95 -5.57
CA VAL A 92 13.40 -10.23 -6.08
C VAL A 92 13.30 -10.72 -7.52
N LYS A 93 12.42 -11.70 -7.80
CA LYS A 93 12.20 -12.20 -9.16
C LYS A 93 11.67 -11.13 -10.11
N TYR A 94 10.76 -10.27 -9.65
CA TYR A 94 10.28 -9.13 -10.43
C TYR A 94 11.42 -8.18 -10.79
N LYS A 95 12.29 -7.84 -9.83
CA LYS A 95 13.44 -6.97 -10.05
C LYS A 95 14.42 -7.58 -11.04
N GLU A 96 14.79 -8.84 -10.87
CA GLU A 96 15.70 -9.55 -11.78
C GLU A 96 15.16 -9.55 -13.22
N ASN A 97 13.88 -9.89 -13.38
CA ASN A 97 13.23 -9.84 -14.69
C ASN A 97 13.27 -8.42 -15.27
N MET A 98 12.96 -7.41 -14.47
CA MET A 98 12.93 -6.03 -14.96
C MET A 98 14.31 -5.47 -15.28
N ASP A 99 15.33 -5.82 -14.51
CA ASP A 99 16.71 -5.44 -14.80
C ASP A 99 17.20 -6.13 -16.09
N ALA A 100 16.84 -7.39 -16.32
CA ALA A 100 17.10 -8.09 -17.58
C ALA A 100 16.40 -7.39 -18.77
N PHE A 101 15.11 -7.08 -18.66
CA PHE A 101 14.39 -6.32 -19.69
C PHE A 101 15.00 -4.92 -19.93
N HIS A 102 15.44 -4.24 -18.87
CA HIS A 102 16.07 -2.93 -18.99
C HIS A 102 17.42 -2.96 -19.71
N ALA A 103 18.16 -4.08 -19.64
CA ALA A 103 19.40 -4.26 -20.38
C ALA A 103 19.17 -4.28 -21.90
N PHE A 104 18.03 -4.81 -22.36
CA PHE A 104 17.67 -4.86 -23.78
C PHE A 104 16.91 -3.63 -24.27
N THR A 105 16.02 -3.07 -23.44
CA THR A 105 15.17 -1.94 -23.81
C THR A 105 15.17 -0.93 -22.68
N PRO A 106 16.13 0.02 -22.66
CA PRO A 106 16.19 1.05 -21.62
C PRO A 106 14.95 1.94 -21.66
N MET A 107 14.54 2.49 -20.52
CA MET A 107 13.49 3.50 -20.50
C MET A 107 13.97 4.79 -21.13
N THR A 108 13.12 5.42 -21.93
CA THR A 108 13.38 6.76 -22.47
C THR A 108 13.22 7.82 -21.38
N SER A 109 13.78 9.01 -21.58
CA SER A 109 13.59 10.14 -20.66
C SER A 109 12.11 10.50 -20.49
N SER A 110 11.32 10.44 -21.56
CA SER A 110 9.87 10.67 -21.49
C SER A 110 9.12 9.65 -20.64
N ASP A 111 9.54 8.37 -20.67
CA ASP A 111 8.92 7.33 -19.85
C ASP A 111 9.22 7.54 -18.37
N ILE A 112 10.46 7.95 -18.06
CA ILE A 112 10.91 8.28 -16.70
C ILE A 112 10.13 9.49 -16.16
N ASP A 113 9.96 10.54 -16.96
CA ASP A 113 9.18 11.72 -16.55
C ASP A 113 7.68 11.39 -16.38
N GLY A 114 7.16 10.49 -17.19
CA GLY A 114 5.79 9.96 -17.04
C GLY A 114 5.63 9.17 -15.73
N LEU A 115 6.57 8.27 -15.45
CA LEU A 115 6.62 7.49 -14.21
C LEU A 115 6.72 8.38 -12.98
N ASN A 116 7.61 9.37 -13.01
CA ASN A 116 7.80 10.32 -11.90
C ASN A 116 6.52 11.10 -11.61
N ARG A 117 5.87 11.64 -12.64
CA ARG A 117 4.60 12.35 -12.48
C ARG A 117 3.49 11.44 -11.95
N PHE A 118 3.40 10.22 -12.46
CA PHE A 118 2.40 9.25 -12.01
C PHE A 118 2.60 8.86 -10.54
N SER A 119 3.81 8.44 -10.16
CA SER A 119 4.12 8.04 -8.78
C SER A 119 3.91 9.18 -7.78
N CYS A 120 4.32 10.40 -8.11
CA CYS A 120 4.06 11.58 -7.28
C CYS A 120 2.55 11.82 -7.08
N ARG A 121 1.76 11.74 -8.16
CA ARG A 121 0.30 11.95 -8.09
C ARG A 121 -0.39 10.89 -7.23
N VAL A 122 -0.04 9.62 -7.43
CA VAL A 122 -0.62 8.51 -6.65
C VAL A 122 -0.33 8.67 -5.16
N ILE A 123 0.91 8.99 -4.78
CA ILE A 123 1.28 9.21 -3.38
C ILE A 123 0.60 10.45 -2.81
N LEU A 124 0.57 11.55 -3.55
CA LEU A 124 -0.09 12.79 -3.11
C LEU A 124 -1.58 12.54 -2.85
N CYS A 125 -2.28 11.88 -3.77
CA CYS A 125 -3.68 11.49 -3.59
C CYS A 125 -3.87 10.59 -2.37
N CYS A 126 -2.98 9.62 -2.16
CA CYS A 126 -3.00 8.75 -0.99
C CYS A 126 -2.91 9.56 0.31
N ILE A 127 -1.93 10.46 0.42
CA ILE A 127 -1.73 11.29 1.62
C ILE A 127 -2.93 12.23 1.84
N LEU A 128 -3.39 12.91 0.79
CA LEU A 128 -4.50 13.88 0.87
C LEU A 128 -5.84 13.23 1.23
N LEU A 129 -6.06 11.97 0.87
CA LEU A 129 -7.28 11.25 1.22
C LEU A 129 -7.18 10.60 2.61
N THR A 130 -6.06 9.96 2.92
CA THR A 130 -5.96 9.14 4.13
C THR A 130 -5.65 9.97 5.37
N VAL A 131 -4.73 10.93 5.29
CA VAL A 131 -4.26 11.67 6.48
C VAL A 131 -5.34 12.61 7.02
N PRO A 132 -5.98 13.49 6.23
CA PRO A 132 -6.98 14.42 6.76
C PRO A 132 -8.21 13.71 7.33
N VAL A 133 -8.70 12.66 6.64
CA VAL A 133 -9.88 11.91 7.09
C VAL A 133 -9.60 11.20 8.42
N ASN A 134 -8.43 10.55 8.53
CA ASN A 134 -8.05 9.85 9.75
C ASN A 134 -7.75 10.84 10.89
N PHE A 135 -7.11 11.98 10.59
CA PHE A 135 -6.82 13.03 11.58
C PHE A 135 -8.10 13.68 12.11
N ALA A 136 -9.03 14.04 11.23
CA ALA A 136 -10.33 14.62 11.64
C ALA A 136 -11.13 13.66 12.53
N ARG A 137 -11.12 12.35 12.21
CA ARG A 137 -11.77 11.35 13.05
C ARG A 137 -11.08 11.19 14.40
N LEU A 138 -9.75 11.14 14.44
CA LEU A 138 -8.98 11.09 15.68
C LEU A 138 -9.27 12.29 16.57
N TRP A 139 -9.35 13.49 16.00
CA TRP A 139 -9.67 14.72 16.71
C TRP A 139 -11.04 14.65 17.39
N ILE A 140 -12.07 14.17 16.67
CA ILE A 140 -13.43 13.98 17.23
C ILE A 140 -13.44 12.94 18.36
N LEU A 141 -12.66 11.86 18.22
CA LEU A 141 -12.58 10.77 19.19
C LEU A 141 -11.74 11.11 20.43
N TRP A 142 -10.80 12.04 20.29
CA TRP A 142 -9.91 12.46 21.38
C TRP A 142 -10.70 13.03 22.57
N ASP A 143 -11.72 13.83 22.30
CA ASP A 143 -12.55 14.45 23.33
C ASP A 143 -13.54 13.48 24.00
N LEU A 144 -13.79 12.32 23.38
CA LEU A 144 -14.82 11.40 23.85
C LEU A 144 -14.28 10.34 24.81
N ILE A 145 -13.16 9.67 24.48
CA ILE A 145 -12.67 8.51 25.23
C ILE A 145 -11.13 8.37 25.12
N GLN A 146 -10.38 8.86 26.12
CA GLN A 146 -8.91 8.86 26.11
C GLN A 146 -8.28 7.45 25.97
N ASN A 147 -8.86 6.42 26.58
CA ASN A 147 -8.31 5.05 26.54
C ASN A 147 -8.48 4.36 25.18
N THR A 148 -9.41 4.81 24.34
CA THR A 148 -9.72 4.19 23.03
C THR A 148 -8.89 4.79 21.89
N VAL A 149 -8.28 5.96 22.11
CA VAL A 149 -7.48 6.68 21.11
C VAL A 149 -6.33 5.83 20.58
N VAL A 150 -5.63 5.09 21.45
CA VAL A 150 -4.48 4.26 21.05
C VAL A 150 -4.90 3.17 20.06
N PHE A 151 -6.02 2.50 20.30
CA PHE A 151 -6.54 1.44 19.41
C PHE A 151 -6.99 2.00 18.06
N VAL A 152 -7.65 3.16 18.07
CA VAL A 152 -8.06 3.85 16.84
C VAL A 152 -6.82 4.30 16.04
N ALA A 153 -5.81 4.85 16.73
CA ALA A 153 -4.56 5.24 16.10
C ALA A 153 -3.83 4.06 15.46
N LEU A 154 -3.75 2.91 16.14
CA LEU A 154 -3.17 1.67 15.58
C LEU A 154 -3.92 1.21 14.32
N SER A 155 -5.25 1.26 14.36
CA SER A 155 -6.10 0.92 13.19
C SER A 155 -5.85 1.86 12.01
N TYR A 156 -5.61 3.15 12.26
CA TYR A 156 -5.29 4.11 11.19
C TYR A 156 -3.89 3.92 10.63
N ILE A 157 -2.91 3.57 11.47
CA ILE A 157 -1.56 3.21 11.00
C ILE A 157 -1.63 1.95 10.12
N GLN A 158 -2.44 0.95 10.48
CA GLN A 158 -2.66 -0.25 9.65
C GLN A 158 -3.25 0.11 8.29
N ASN A 159 -4.33 0.91 8.27
CA ASN A 159 -4.97 1.36 7.03
C ASN A 159 -3.99 2.15 6.16
N PHE A 160 -3.29 3.12 6.73
CA PHE A 160 -2.30 3.93 6.02
C PHE A 160 -1.20 3.05 5.41
N SER A 161 -0.68 2.10 6.18
CA SER A 161 0.36 1.20 5.69
C SER A 161 -0.16 0.28 4.58
N MET A 162 -1.43 -0.16 4.62
CA MET A 162 -2.03 -0.97 3.55
C MET A 162 -2.11 -0.16 2.24
N TYR A 163 -2.59 1.07 2.31
CA TYR A 163 -2.57 1.99 1.16
C TYR A 163 -1.16 2.23 0.61
N CYS A 164 -0.14 2.33 1.48
CA CYS A 164 1.25 2.47 1.05
C CYS A 164 1.78 1.24 0.29
N ILE A 165 1.30 0.05 0.61
CA ILE A 165 1.60 -1.16 -0.16
C ILE A 165 0.91 -1.12 -1.51
N GLU A 166 -0.39 -0.83 -1.53
CA GLU A 166 -1.18 -0.81 -2.78
C GLU A 166 -0.65 0.24 -3.76
N THR A 167 -0.33 1.44 -3.29
CA THR A 167 0.25 2.50 -4.13
C THR A 167 1.61 2.11 -4.70
N HIS A 168 2.45 1.43 -3.92
CA HIS A 168 3.72 0.91 -4.41
C HIS A 168 3.50 -0.19 -5.45
N PHE A 169 2.54 -1.11 -5.22
CA PHE A 169 2.18 -2.15 -6.19
C PHE A 169 1.68 -1.55 -7.51
N ILE A 170 0.80 -0.54 -7.44
CA ILE A 170 0.29 0.19 -8.62
C ILE A 170 1.45 0.79 -9.44
N VAL A 171 2.47 1.34 -8.80
CA VAL A 171 3.63 1.87 -9.51
C VAL A 171 4.44 0.77 -10.18
N LEU A 172 4.67 -0.37 -9.51
CA LEU A 172 5.32 -1.52 -10.14
C LEU A 172 4.55 -2.02 -11.38
N CYS A 173 3.22 -2.04 -11.30
CA CYS A 173 2.36 -2.35 -12.44
C CYS A 173 2.46 -1.30 -13.56
N PHE A 174 2.53 -0.02 -13.21
CA PHE A 174 2.67 1.05 -14.19
C PHE A 174 3.98 0.97 -14.96
N ILE A 175 5.07 0.60 -14.28
CA ILE A 175 6.36 0.36 -14.94
C ILE A 175 6.25 -0.79 -15.93
N LEU A 176 5.63 -1.90 -15.53
CA LEU A 176 5.41 -3.04 -16.41
C LEU A 176 4.54 -2.65 -17.62
N TYR A 177 3.50 -1.85 -17.39
CA TYR A 177 2.65 -1.32 -18.45
C TYR A 177 3.43 -0.48 -19.47
N GLN A 178 4.31 0.43 -19.03
CA GLN A 178 5.13 1.22 -19.94
C GLN A 178 6.00 0.34 -20.85
N LYS A 179 6.53 -0.77 -20.33
CA LYS A 179 7.31 -1.74 -21.11
C LYS A 179 6.46 -2.43 -22.17
N PHE A 180 5.30 -2.95 -21.81
CA PHE A 180 4.39 -3.58 -22.77
C PHE A 180 3.89 -2.59 -23.83
N ALA A 181 3.60 -1.35 -23.43
CA ALA A 181 3.21 -0.30 -24.37
C ALA A 181 4.33 0.03 -25.36
N GLY A 182 5.60 0.04 -24.92
CA GLY A 182 6.76 0.19 -25.80
C GLY A 182 6.85 -0.94 -26.83
N ILE A 183 6.84 -2.19 -26.37
CA ILE A 183 6.90 -3.38 -27.25
C ILE A 183 5.76 -3.37 -28.28
N ASN A 184 4.55 -3.00 -27.84
CA ASN A 184 3.39 -2.98 -28.75
C ASN A 184 3.52 -1.89 -29.82
N LYS A 185 4.13 -0.74 -29.50
CA LYS A 185 4.45 0.30 -30.50
C LYS A 185 5.48 -0.22 -31.50
N ASP A 186 6.54 -0.88 -31.03
CA ASP A 186 7.57 -1.43 -31.91
C ASP A 186 7.00 -2.50 -32.85
N LEU A 187 6.14 -3.39 -32.34
CA LEU A 187 5.42 -4.37 -33.14
C LEU A 187 4.49 -3.72 -34.18
N LEU A 188 3.79 -2.65 -33.81
CA LEU A 188 2.93 -1.91 -34.73
C LEU A 188 3.76 -1.27 -35.86
N THR A 189 4.91 -0.67 -35.54
CA THR A 189 5.83 -0.10 -36.52
C THR A 189 6.38 -1.17 -37.47
N LEU A 190 6.76 -2.34 -36.96
CA LEU A 190 7.20 -3.47 -37.80
C LEU A 190 6.07 -3.95 -38.72
N LYS A 191 4.83 -4.04 -38.23
CA LYS A 191 3.67 -4.43 -39.04
C LYS A 191 3.43 -3.45 -40.19
N ILE A 192 3.45 -2.14 -39.90
CA ILE A 192 3.27 -1.10 -40.92
C ILE A 192 4.37 -1.20 -41.99
N ASN A 193 5.63 -1.34 -41.57
CA ASN A 193 6.77 -1.42 -42.48
C ASN A 193 6.79 -2.71 -43.33
N THR A 194 6.19 -3.79 -42.84
CA THR A 194 6.11 -5.07 -43.57
C THR A 194 4.92 -5.13 -44.53
N VAL A 195 3.80 -4.50 -44.20
CA VAL A 195 2.57 -4.52 -45.02
C VAL A 195 2.58 -3.45 -46.12
N MET A 196 3.30 -2.34 -45.93
CA MET A 196 3.41 -1.25 -46.91
C MET A 196 4.57 -1.44 -47.90
N ARG A 197 5.19 -2.62 -47.94
CA ARG A 197 6.25 -3.00 -48.89
C ARG A 197 5.75 -4.13 -49.77
#